data_AF-A0A165EB90-F1
#
_entry.id   AF-A0A165EB90-F1
#
_cell.length_a   1.000
_cell.length_b   1.000
_cell.length_c   1.000
_cell.angle_alpha   90.00
_cell.angle_beta   90.00
_cell.angle_gamma   90.00
#
_symmetry.space_group_name_H-M   'P 1'
#
loop_
_entity.id
_entity.type
_entity.pdbx_description
1 polymer ?
#
loop_
_entity_poly.entity_id
_entity_poly.type
_entity_poly.pdbx_seq_one_letter_code
_entity_poly.pdbx_strand_id
1 'polypeptide(L)'
;MSSSPRAQMTTSFSSTSRAARACPARTSSSSDGIITVQQKKLVYWNAREGAPQAAKGLADAQSAIKEAEATKKALVEFQRLVTKDWAPEKNRVIGHVVYSPPIVVDAGPNQFTQDVAVVEMDLSKISRRPNNFPGNAIDLGFEFDPNKLSEMMHTANIENVHSFDYPVDRLLHLSGVVADEEIRNPTKTDQDGNRCIVVLKKGRTTRLTVGRANNVVSYARTYLKDTDEEQISMELAIFPYDKNSGPFSAKGDSGSVIVNGAGELYGLLTGGSGITERNRHHVRDRDRLRHGGHQTLQVPR
;
A
#
# COMPACT_ATOMS: atom_id res chain seq x y z
N MET A 1 -34.39 18.12 -15.88
CA MET A 1 -32.98 18.07 -16.26
C MET A 1 -32.21 17.53 -15.06
N SER A 2 -31.75 16.29 -15.18
CA SER A 2 -31.14 15.50 -14.11
C SER A 2 -29.68 15.91 -13.91
N SER A 3 -29.34 16.42 -12.72
CA SER A 3 -27.96 16.67 -12.30
C SER A 3 -27.48 15.50 -11.47
N SER A 4 -26.58 14.69 -12.05
CA SER A 4 -25.89 13.59 -11.37
C SER A 4 -24.83 14.16 -10.39
N PRO A 5 -24.73 13.67 -9.14
CA PRO A 5 -23.70 14.13 -8.21
C PRO A 5 -22.36 13.48 -8.53
N ARG A 6 -21.37 14.32 -8.81
CA ARG A 6 -19.98 13.94 -9.10
C ARG A 6 -19.26 13.69 -7.76
N ALA A 7 -18.97 12.43 -7.44
CA ALA A 7 -18.21 12.07 -6.25
C ALA A 7 -16.79 12.67 -6.31
N GLN A 8 -16.43 13.48 -5.31
CA GLN A 8 -15.08 13.98 -5.09
C GLN A 8 -14.43 13.11 -4.00
N MET A 9 -13.41 12.33 -4.36
CA MET A 9 -12.64 11.53 -3.40
C MET A 9 -11.51 12.38 -2.81
N THR A 10 -11.56 12.61 -1.51
CA THR A 10 -10.57 13.32 -0.70
C THR A 10 -9.55 12.36 -0.09
N THR A 11 -8.26 12.64 -0.23
CA THR A 11 -7.16 11.91 0.42
C THR A 11 -6.37 12.87 1.33
N SER A 12 -6.16 12.46 2.59
CA SER A 12 -5.46 13.25 3.61
C SER A 12 -3.94 13.00 3.62
N PHE A 13 -3.17 14.05 3.89
CA PHE A 13 -1.72 13.98 4.09
C PHE A 13 -1.35 14.77 5.36
N SER A 14 -0.70 14.13 6.34
CA SER A 14 -0.11 14.86 7.47
C SER A 14 1.27 15.39 7.07
N SER A 15 1.46 16.71 7.19
CA SER A 15 2.68 17.39 6.77
C SER A 15 3.68 17.46 7.92
N THR A 16 4.66 16.55 7.90
CA THR A 16 6.00 16.84 8.42
C THR A 16 6.99 16.64 7.29
N SER A 17 7.30 17.74 6.59
CA SER A 17 8.24 17.70 5.48
C SER A 17 9.65 17.41 6.04
N ARG A 18 10.07 16.15 5.93
CA ARG A 18 11.47 15.81 5.76
C ARG A 18 11.61 15.39 4.31
N ALA A 19 12.47 16.11 3.59
CA ALA A 19 12.81 15.84 2.20
C ALA A 19 12.96 14.34 1.98
N ALA A 20 12.03 13.76 1.22
CA ALA A 20 12.19 12.42 0.70
C ALA A 20 13.43 12.47 -0.20
N ARG A 21 14.56 11.94 0.31
CA ARG A 21 15.67 11.59 -0.56
C ARG A 21 15.10 10.54 -1.51
N ALA A 22 14.95 10.90 -2.79
CA ALA A 22 14.86 9.90 -3.83
C ALA A 22 16.04 8.94 -3.60
N CYS A 23 15.78 7.64 -3.55
CA CYS A 23 16.81 6.61 -3.60
C CYS A 23 16.95 6.19 -5.08
N PRO A 24 17.75 6.88 -5.91
CA PRO A 24 17.90 6.56 -7.32
C PRO A 24 18.76 5.31 -7.58
N ALA A 25 19.34 4.69 -6.55
CA ALA A 25 20.45 3.76 -6.73
C ALA A 25 20.07 2.27 -6.84
N ARG A 26 18.81 1.85 -6.57
CA ARG A 26 18.48 0.42 -6.46
C ARG A 26 17.96 -0.23 -7.75
N THR A 27 17.38 0.54 -8.67
CA THR A 27 16.79 0.01 -9.92
C THR A 27 17.78 -0.04 -11.08
N SER A 28 18.67 0.95 -11.24
CA SER A 28 19.71 0.90 -12.28
C SER A 28 20.70 -0.25 -12.06
N SER A 29 21.08 -0.50 -10.81
CA SER A 29 21.91 -1.65 -10.43
C SER A 29 21.24 -3.00 -10.74
N SER A 30 19.90 -3.04 -10.70
CA SER A 30 19.13 -4.23 -11.04
C SER A 30 19.13 -4.50 -12.54
N SER A 31 18.92 -3.48 -13.38
CA SER A 31 18.97 -3.63 -14.85
C SER A 31 20.36 -4.04 -15.34
N ASP A 32 21.43 -3.45 -14.80
CA ASP A 32 22.81 -3.82 -15.17
C ASP A 32 23.15 -5.26 -14.77
N GLY A 33 22.64 -5.72 -13.63
CA GLY A 33 22.73 -7.11 -13.20
C GLY A 33 22.00 -8.06 -14.16
N ILE A 34 20.79 -7.73 -14.58
CA ILE A 34 20.02 -8.51 -15.56
C ILE A 34 20.77 -8.61 -16.88
N ILE A 35 21.24 -7.48 -17.43
CA ILE A 35 22.00 -7.44 -18.69
C ILE A 35 23.22 -8.36 -18.60
N THR A 36 23.99 -8.27 -17.51
CA THR A 36 25.18 -9.10 -17.29
C THR A 36 24.85 -10.59 -17.27
N VAL A 37 23.78 -11.00 -16.58
CA VAL A 37 23.35 -12.40 -16.51
C VAL A 37 22.89 -12.90 -17.89
N GLN A 38 22.13 -12.10 -18.62
CA GLN A 38 21.62 -12.48 -19.94
C GLN A 38 22.73 -12.52 -20.99
N GLN A 39 23.73 -11.63 -20.92
CA GLN A 39 24.92 -11.70 -21.77
C GLN A 39 25.68 -13.02 -21.58
N LYS A 40 25.82 -13.51 -20.34
CA LYS A 40 26.41 -14.83 -20.07
C LYS A 40 25.57 -15.96 -20.68
N LYS A 41 24.23 -15.84 -20.63
CA LYS A 41 23.31 -16.80 -21.27
C LYS A 41 23.45 -16.81 -22.80
N LEU A 42 23.67 -15.65 -23.43
CA LEU A 42 23.95 -15.58 -24.87
C LEU A 42 25.20 -16.37 -25.23
N VAL A 43 26.30 -16.16 -24.50
CA VAL A 43 27.55 -16.91 -24.70
C VAL A 43 27.32 -18.41 -24.51
N TYR A 44 26.60 -18.78 -23.44
CA TYR A 44 26.27 -20.18 -23.15
C TYR A 44 25.47 -20.87 -24.27
N TRP A 45 24.44 -20.22 -24.80
CA TRP A 45 23.60 -20.80 -25.85
C TRP A 45 24.27 -20.80 -27.22
N ASN A 46 25.06 -19.77 -27.55
CA ASN A 46 25.87 -19.74 -28.77
C ASN A 46 26.90 -20.89 -28.79
N ALA A 47 27.50 -21.23 -27.65
CA ALA A 47 28.40 -22.38 -27.54
C ALA A 47 27.71 -23.75 -27.69
N ARG A 48 26.38 -23.78 -27.79
CA ARG A 48 25.55 -25.00 -27.92
C ARG A 48 24.66 -24.94 -29.16
N GLU A 49 25.13 -24.25 -30.20
CA GLU A 49 24.46 -24.15 -31.49
C GLU A 49 24.10 -25.56 -32.01
N GLY A 50 22.81 -25.78 -32.31
CA GLY A 50 22.27 -27.08 -32.72
C GLY A 50 21.53 -27.88 -31.62
N ALA A 51 21.62 -27.50 -30.34
CA ALA A 51 20.76 -28.08 -29.31
C ALA A 51 19.29 -27.64 -29.50
N PRO A 52 18.28 -28.51 -29.26
CA PRO A 52 16.86 -28.19 -29.51
C PRO A 52 16.35 -26.91 -28.81
N GLN A 53 17.00 -26.53 -27.72
CA GLN A 53 16.61 -25.38 -26.89
C GLN A 53 17.48 -24.13 -27.13
N ALA A 54 18.57 -24.23 -27.89
CA ALA A 54 19.54 -23.14 -28.03
C ALA A 54 18.95 -21.91 -28.75
N ALA A 55 18.19 -22.11 -29.82
CA ALA A 55 17.55 -21.02 -30.55
C ALA A 55 16.56 -20.23 -29.68
N LYS A 56 15.74 -20.94 -28.89
CA LYS A 56 14.80 -20.30 -27.95
C LYS A 56 15.55 -19.56 -26.84
N GLY A 57 16.57 -20.20 -26.25
CA GLY A 57 17.37 -19.58 -25.20
C GLY A 57 18.12 -18.31 -25.65
N LEU A 58 18.58 -18.27 -26.90
CA LEU A 58 19.15 -17.07 -27.51
C LEU A 58 18.11 -15.96 -27.68
N ALA A 59 16.95 -16.29 -28.26
CA ALA A 59 15.87 -15.32 -28.46
C ALA A 59 15.39 -14.72 -27.14
N ASP A 60 15.17 -15.55 -26.11
CA ASP A 60 14.73 -15.12 -24.78
C ASP A 60 15.76 -14.19 -24.12
N ALA A 61 17.05 -14.55 -24.18
CA ALA A 61 18.12 -13.73 -23.60
C ALA A 61 18.31 -12.39 -24.35
N GLN A 62 18.20 -12.38 -25.69
CA GLN A 62 18.24 -11.16 -26.50
C GLN A 62 17.07 -10.24 -26.17
N SER A 63 15.85 -10.79 -26.07
CA SER A 63 14.65 -10.04 -25.70
C SER A 63 14.80 -9.39 -24.32
N ALA A 64 15.26 -10.16 -23.33
CA ALA A 64 15.48 -9.68 -21.97
C ALA A 64 16.54 -8.56 -21.89
N ILE A 65 17.62 -8.63 -22.68
CA ILE A 65 18.61 -7.55 -22.76
C ILE A 65 17.98 -6.29 -23.34
N LYS A 66 17.26 -6.42 -24.46
CA LYS A 66 16.60 -5.29 -25.13
C LYS A 66 15.60 -4.59 -24.19
N GLU A 67 14.81 -5.36 -23.44
CA GLU A 67 13.87 -4.83 -22.46
C GLU A 67 14.59 -4.14 -21.29
N ALA A 68 15.67 -4.74 -20.76
CA ALA A 68 16.46 -4.15 -19.68
C ALA A 68 17.16 -2.85 -20.11
N GLU A 69 17.67 -2.77 -21.33
CA GLU A 69 18.24 -1.55 -21.92
C GLU A 69 17.20 -0.46 -22.12
N ALA A 70 16.02 -0.81 -22.65
CA ALA A 70 14.91 0.13 -22.79
C ALA A 70 14.46 0.68 -21.42
N THR A 71 14.36 -0.19 -20.42
CA THR A 71 14.02 0.17 -19.04
C THR A 71 15.08 1.10 -18.44
N LYS A 72 16.38 0.78 -18.61
CA LYS A 72 17.49 1.62 -18.16
C LYS A 72 17.44 3.01 -18.80
N LYS A 73 17.21 3.09 -20.12
CA LYS A 73 17.08 4.35 -20.85
C LYS A 73 15.90 5.18 -20.33
N ALA A 74 14.74 4.55 -20.14
CA ALA A 74 13.56 5.22 -19.58
C ALA A 74 13.82 5.75 -18.15
N LEU A 75 14.53 4.98 -17.32
CA LEU A 75 14.90 5.38 -15.97
C LEU A 75 15.86 6.58 -15.95
N VAL A 76 16.86 6.59 -16.82
CA VAL A 76 17.80 7.73 -16.95
C VAL A 76 17.06 8.99 -17.38
N GLU A 77 16.15 8.88 -18.34
CA GLU A 77 15.34 10.02 -18.78
C GLU A 77 14.39 10.52 -17.68
N PHE A 78 13.76 9.59 -16.95
CA PHE A 78 12.94 9.93 -15.79
C PHE A 78 13.77 10.62 -14.70
N GLN A 79 14.96 10.12 -14.39
CA GLN A 79 15.87 10.74 -13.43
C GLN A 79 16.25 12.16 -13.87
N ARG A 80 16.57 12.36 -15.16
CA ARG A 80 16.88 13.67 -15.71
C ARG A 80 15.70 14.64 -15.54
N LEU A 81 14.48 14.19 -15.80
CA LEU A 81 13.24 14.96 -15.60
C LEU A 81 13.06 15.34 -14.13
N VAL A 82 13.21 14.38 -13.20
CA VAL A 82 13.06 14.64 -11.76
C VAL A 82 14.14 15.61 -11.26
N THR A 83 15.40 15.41 -11.64
CA THR A 83 16.51 16.28 -11.20
C THR A 83 16.44 17.67 -11.83
N LYS A 84 15.99 17.82 -13.07
CA LYS A 84 15.89 19.12 -13.72
C LYS A 84 14.63 19.88 -13.28
N ASP A 85 13.47 19.23 -13.37
CA ASP A 85 12.18 19.93 -13.28
C ASP A 85 11.60 19.90 -11.86
N TRP A 86 11.98 18.93 -11.02
CA TRP A 86 11.43 18.76 -9.67
C TRP A 86 12.45 18.97 -8.54
N ALA A 87 13.73 19.17 -8.85
CA ALA A 87 14.72 19.50 -7.82
C ALA A 87 14.43 20.83 -7.11
N PRO A 88 13.99 21.92 -7.76
CA PRO A 88 13.61 23.14 -7.06
C PRO A 88 12.35 22.92 -6.21
N GLU A 89 12.37 23.34 -4.94
CA GLU A 89 11.26 23.12 -4.00
C GLU A 89 9.93 23.71 -4.49
N LYS A 90 9.95 24.94 -5.04
CA LYS A 90 8.78 25.59 -5.63
C LYS A 90 8.09 24.75 -6.72
N ASN A 91 8.83 23.89 -7.42
CA ASN A 91 8.27 23.04 -8.46
C ASN A 91 7.54 21.82 -7.88
N ARG A 92 7.82 21.45 -6.62
CA ARG A 92 7.20 20.32 -5.91
C ARG A 92 5.84 20.64 -5.28
N VAL A 93 5.42 21.91 -5.29
CA VAL A 93 4.08 22.31 -4.86
C VAL A 93 3.07 21.81 -5.89
N ILE A 94 2.34 20.74 -5.60
CA ILE A 94 1.39 20.11 -6.54
C ILE A 94 -0.05 20.59 -6.38
N GLY A 95 -0.31 21.48 -5.43
CA GLY A 95 -1.64 21.98 -5.09
C GLY A 95 -1.58 22.83 -3.83
N HIS A 96 -2.74 23.24 -3.34
CA HIS A 96 -2.88 23.98 -2.09
C HIS A 96 -4.09 23.47 -1.28
N VAL A 97 -3.99 23.53 0.04
CA VAL A 97 -5.08 23.11 0.93
C VAL A 97 -6.19 24.15 0.87
N VAL A 98 -7.41 23.71 0.58
CA VAL A 98 -8.62 24.57 0.53
C VAL A 98 -9.56 24.31 1.72
N TYR A 99 -9.42 23.15 2.37
CA TYR A 99 -10.17 22.80 3.57
C TYR A 99 -9.36 21.86 4.44
N SER A 100 -9.26 22.14 5.74
CA SER A 100 -8.61 21.30 6.74
C SER A 100 -9.15 21.69 8.12
N PRO A 101 -10.33 21.17 8.51
CA PRO A 101 -10.90 21.46 9.82
C PRO A 101 -9.97 20.92 10.91
N PRO A 102 -10.10 21.41 12.16
CA PRO A 102 -9.47 20.76 13.30
C PRO A 102 -9.84 19.27 13.35
N ILE A 103 -8.92 18.45 13.85
CA ILE A 103 -9.20 17.02 14.08
C ILE A 103 -10.34 16.92 15.09
N VAL A 104 -11.37 16.17 14.74
CA VAL A 104 -12.52 15.89 15.62
C VAL A 104 -12.54 14.40 15.90
N VAL A 105 -12.40 14.01 17.17
CA VAL A 105 -12.71 12.64 17.60
C VAL A 105 -14.22 12.49 17.77
N ASP A 106 -14.74 11.26 17.75
CA ASP A 106 -16.18 11.02 17.96
C ASP A 106 -17.08 11.75 16.93
N ALA A 107 -16.63 11.81 15.67
CA ALA A 107 -17.33 12.56 14.65
C ALA A 107 -18.51 11.75 14.08
N GLY A 108 -19.72 12.28 14.24
CA GLY A 108 -20.94 11.75 13.62
C GLY A 108 -21.47 10.47 14.29
N PRO A 109 -22.43 9.77 13.66
CA PRO A 109 -23.15 8.66 14.31
C PRO A 109 -22.27 7.45 14.62
N ASN A 110 -21.13 7.32 13.95
CA ASN A 110 -20.21 6.20 14.08
C ASN A 110 -19.00 6.49 14.99
N GLN A 111 -18.88 7.71 15.53
CA GLN A 111 -17.87 8.07 16.52
C GLN A 111 -16.41 7.92 16.05
N PHE A 112 -16.17 7.93 14.74
CA PHE A 112 -14.83 7.85 14.17
C PHE A 112 -14.11 9.20 14.24
N THR A 113 -12.78 9.18 14.23
CA THR A 113 -12.00 10.41 14.10
C THR A 113 -12.09 10.97 12.69
N GLN A 114 -12.40 12.27 12.58
CA GLN A 114 -12.34 13.05 11.36
C GLN A 114 -10.99 13.78 11.28
N ASP A 115 -10.11 13.31 10.41
CA ASP A 115 -8.85 13.94 10.04
C ASP A 115 -8.78 14.06 8.50
N VAL A 116 -9.28 15.19 7.98
CA VAL A 116 -9.47 15.41 6.54
C VAL A 116 -8.79 16.70 6.08
N ALA A 117 -8.16 16.63 4.91
CA ALA A 117 -7.74 17.81 4.16
C ALA A 117 -8.21 17.68 2.70
N VAL A 118 -8.72 18.77 2.14
CA VAL A 118 -9.01 18.90 0.72
C VAL A 118 -7.90 19.74 0.11
N VAL A 119 -7.25 19.20 -0.90
CA VAL A 119 -6.18 19.88 -1.65
C VAL A 119 -6.68 20.14 -3.06
N GLU A 120 -6.74 21.41 -3.45
CA GLU A 120 -6.93 21.77 -4.85
C GLU A 120 -5.62 21.53 -5.60
N MET A 121 -5.65 20.61 -6.56
CA MET A 121 -4.48 20.14 -7.28
C MET A 121 -4.19 21.00 -8.51
N ASP A 122 -2.91 21.33 -8.72
CA ASP A 122 -2.43 21.95 -9.96
C ASP A 122 -2.43 20.92 -11.11
N LEU A 123 -3.51 20.93 -11.88
CA LEU A 123 -3.67 20.05 -13.03
C LEU A 123 -2.56 20.25 -14.07
N SER A 124 -1.93 21.42 -14.16
CA SER A 124 -0.80 21.63 -15.06
C SER A 124 0.45 20.85 -14.65
N LYS A 125 0.49 20.24 -13.46
CA LYS A 125 1.56 19.36 -12.98
C LYS A 125 1.22 17.89 -13.08
N ILE A 126 -0.06 17.55 -12.95
CA ILE A 126 -0.57 16.16 -12.97
C ILE A 126 -0.95 15.74 -14.39
N SER A 127 -1.48 16.67 -15.18
CA SER A 127 -1.95 16.48 -16.56
C SER A 127 -0.93 16.94 -17.60
N ARG A 128 0.36 17.10 -17.25
CA ARG A 128 1.43 17.51 -18.20
C ARG A 128 1.56 16.63 -19.44
N ARG A 129 0.97 15.45 -19.41
CA ARG A 129 0.75 14.62 -20.60
C ARG A 129 -0.71 14.14 -20.58
N PRO A 130 -1.41 14.13 -21.72
CA PRO A 130 -2.69 13.44 -21.80
C PRO A 130 -2.50 11.98 -21.35
N ASN A 131 -3.38 11.50 -20.46
CA ASN A 131 -3.43 10.12 -19.93
C ASN A 131 -2.36 9.70 -18.90
N ASN A 132 -1.66 10.63 -18.23
CA ASN A 132 -0.61 10.27 -17.27
C ASN A 132 -1.07 10.02 -15.81
N PHE A 133 -2.27 10.41 -15.42
CA PHE A 133 -2.80 10.11 -14.10
C PHE A 133 -3.72 8.89 -14.18
N PRO A 134 -3.29 7.71 -13.73
CA PRO A 134 -4.12 6.50 -13.77
C PRO A 134 -5.29 6.55 -12.77
N GLY A 135 -5.40 7.61 -11.95
CA GLY A 135 -6.30 7.64 -10.81
C GLY A 135 -5.58 7.23 -9.52
N ASN A 136 -6.33 7.17 -8.43
CA ASN A 136 -5.82 6.66 -7.17
C ASN A 136 -5.71 5.14 -7.27
N ALA A 137 -4.49 4.62 -7.12
CA ALA A 137 -4.23 3.19 -7.15
C ALA A 137 -3.06 2.83 -6.23
N ILE A 138 -3.05 1.59 -5.75
CA ILE A 138 -1.92 0.99 -5.06
C ILE A 138 -1.15 0.14 -6.07
N ASP A 139 0.11 0.51 -6.34
CA ASP A 139 1.03 -0.37 -7.09
C ASP A 139 1.37 -1.58 -6.22
N LEU A 140 0.94 -2.78 -6.60
CA LEU A 140 1.14 -3.99 -5.83
C LEU A 140 2.61 -4.42 -5.76
N GLY A 141 3.47 -3.89 -6.64
CA GLY A 141 4.90 -4.19 -6.64
C GLY A 141 5.22 -5.69 -6.77
N PHE A 142 6.45 -6.06 -6.44
CA PHE A 142 6.97 -7.42 -6.64
C PHE A 142 7.22 -8.15 -5.33
N GLU A 143 6.68 -7.62 -4.22
CA GLU A 143 6.85 -8.17 -2.88
C GLU A 143 6.18 -9.54 -2.73
N PHE A 144 5.12 -9.80 -3.50
CA PHE A 144 4.46 -11.10 -3.57
C PHE A 144 4.48 -11.64 -5.00
N ASP A 145 4.57 -12.95 -5.12
CA ASP A 145 4.18 -13.63 -6.34
C ASP A 145 2.69 -13.34 -6.62
N PRO A 146 2.29 -13.03 -7.87
CA PRO A 146 0.90 -12.68 -8.19
C PRO A 146 -0.11 -13.75 -7.78
N ASN A 147 0.20 -15.03 -8.02
CA ASN A 147 -0.70 -16.12 -7.62
C ASN A 147 -0.77 -16.20 -6.10
N LYS A 148 0.37 -16.04 -5.43
CA LYS A 148 0.39 -16.05 -3.96
C LYS A 148 -0.43 -14.92 -3.36
N LEU A 149 -0.34 -13.70 -3.91
CA LEU A 149 -1.16 -12.58 -3.44
C LEU A 149 -2.64 -12.86 -3.68
N SER A 150 -3.01 -13.37 -4.85
CA SER A 150 -4.39 -13.74 -5.16
C SER A 150 -4.93 -14.78 -4.18
N GLU A 151 -4.15 -15.84 -3.90
CA GLU A 151 -4.51 -16.85 -2.89
C GLU A 151 -4.72 -16.25 -1.50
N MET A 152 -3.93 -15.24 -1.12
CA MET A 152 -4.09 -14.59 0.17
C MET A 152 -5.34 -13.71 0.23
N MET A 153 -5.68 -13.04 -0.87
CA MET A 153 -6.85 -12.17 -0.95
C MET A 153 -8.15 -12.96 -1.13
N HIS A 154 -8.09 -14.13 -1.76
CA HIS A 154 -9.20 -15.08 -1.83
C HIS A 154 -9.36 -15.77 -0.48
N THR A 155 -10.37 -15.35 0.28
CA THR A 155 -10.73 -16.02 1.53
C THR A 155 -10.99 -17.50 1.32
N ALA A 156 -10.72 -18.34 2.32
CA ALA A 156 -10.70 -19.81 2.23
C ALA A 156 -12.01 -20.49 1.76
N ASN A 157 -13.10 -19.74 1.61
CA ASN A 157 -14.36 -20.27 1.09
C ASN A 157 -14.38 -20.21 -0.45
N ILE A 158 -14.52 -21.39 -1.09
CA ILE A 158 -14.50 -21.62 -2.54
C ILE A 158 -15.54 -20.79 -3.31
N GLU A 159 -16.62 -20.35 -2.65
CA GLU A 159 -17.60 -19.44 -3.27
C GLU A 159 -17.06 -18.02 -3.55
N ASN A 160 -15.88 -17.67 -3.02
CA ASN A 160 -15.32 -16.31 -3.03
C ASN A 160 -14.02 -16.15 -3.86
N VAL A 161 -13.73 -17.12 -4.74
CA VAL A 161 -12.54 -17.13 -5.63
C VAL A 161 -12.50 -15.93 -6.60
N HIS A 162 -13.57 -15.15 -6.71
CA HIS A 162 -13.65 -13.97 -7.60
C HIS A 162 -13.51 -12.62 -6.87
N SER A 163 -13.10 -12.59 -5.61
CA SER A 163 -13.04 -11.35 -4.82
C SER A 163 -11.79 -10.48 -5.07
N PHE A 164 -10.83 -10.98 -5.85
CA PHE A 164 -9.61 -10.25 -6.22
C PHE A 164 -9.02 -10.82 -7.52
N ASP A 165 -8.86 -9.99 -8.53
CA ASP A 165 -8.08 -10.34 -9.71
C ASP A 165 -6.79 -9.53 -9.69
N TYR A 166 -5.63 -10.18 -9.80
CA TYR A 166 -4.36 -9.47 -9.87
C TYR A 166 -4.30 -8.64 -11.16
N PRO A 167 -4.26 -7.31 -11.08
CA PRO A 167 -4.32 -6.45 -12.26
C PRO A 167 -3.06 -6.62 -13.11
N VAL A 168 -3.23 -6.70 -14.44
CA VAL A 168 -2.13 -6.92 -15.40
C VAL A 168 -1.07 -5.82 -15.32
N ASP A 169 -1.49 -4.58 -15.10
CA ASP A 169 -0.61 -3.42 -14.93
C ASP A 169 -0.11 -3.25 -13.48
N ARG A 170 -0.54 -4.14 -12.58
CA ARG A 170 -0.20 -4.19 -11.16
C ARG A 170 -0.76 -3.05 -10.32
N LEU A 171 -1.69 -2.26 -10.86
CA LEU A 171 -2.31 -1.15 -10.17
C LEU A 171 -3.68 -1.56 -9.63
N LEU A 172 -3.81 -1.69 -8.31
CA LEU A 172 -5.11 -1.88 -7.68
C LEU A 172 -5.78 -0.51 -7.53
N HIS A 173 -6.73 -0.21 -8.41
CA HIS A 173 -7.47 1.05 -8.40
C HIS A 173 -8.42 1.14 -7.21
N LEU A 174 -8.50 2.35 -6.63
CA LEU A 174 -9.43 2.63 -5.54
C LEU A 174 -10.85 2.86 -6.09
N SER A 175 -11.84 2.18 -5.52
CA SER A 175 -13.15 1.99 -6.17
C SER A 175 -14.38 2.24 -5.28
N GLY A 176 -14.23 2.87 -4.13
CA GLY A 176 -15.33 3.15 -3.20
C GLY A 176 -14.88 3.03 -1.75
N VAL A 177 -15.82 2.82 -0.84
CA VAL A 177 -15.57 2.57 0.58
C VAL A 177 -16.26 1.26 0.98
N VAL A 178 -15.66 0.49 1.87
CA VAL A 178 -16.29 -0.72 2.42
C VAL A 178 -17.50 -0.30 3.24
N ALA A 179 -18.65 -0.97 3.04
CA ALA A 179 -19.88 -0.63 3.75
C ALA A 179 -19.73 -0.84 5.27
N ASP A 180 -20.28 0.07 6.06
CA ASP A 180 -20.26 0.00 7.52
C ASP A 180 -20.82 -1.33 8.06
N GLU A 181 -21.87 -1.85 7.43
CA GLU A 181 -22.47 -3.15 7.77
C GLU A 181 -21.48 -4.30 7.56
N GLU A 182 -20.67 -4.26 6.49
CA GLU A 182 -19.63 -5.26 6.23
C GLU A 182 -18.48 -5.15 7.24
N ILE A 183 -18.08 -3.93 7.61
CA ILE A 183 -17.06 -3.69 8.64
C ILE A 183 -17.52 -4.27 9.99
N ARG A 184 -18.78 -4.07 10.37
CA ARG A 184 -19.35 -4.55 11.65
C ARG A 184 -19.63 -6.05 11.65
N ASN A 185 -20.04 -6.60 10.51
CA ASN A 185 -20.38 -8.00 10.35
C ASN A 185 -19.78 -8.58 9.06
N PRO A 186 -18.47 -8.88 9.05
CA PRO A 186 -17.82 -9.51 7.91
C PRO A 186 -18.51 -10.83 7.54
N THR A 187 -18.87 -10.97 6.27
CA THR A 187 -19.48 -12.20 5.73
C THR A 187 -18.43 -13.25 5.38
N LYS A 188 -17.18 -12.82 5.18
CA LYS A 188 -16.06 -13.67 4.79
C LYS A 188 -15.27 -14.14 6.01
N THR A 189 -14.51 -15.22 5.84
CA THR A 189 -13.70 -15.84 6.90
C THR A 189 -12.23 -15.97 6.50
N ASP A 190 -11.31 -15.88 7.47
CA ASP A 190 -9.91 -16.20 7.26
C ASP A 190 -9.65 -17.72 7.16
N GLN A 191 -8.38 -18.10 7.00
CA GLN A 191 -7.92 -19.49 6.95
C GLN A 191 -8.23 -20.30 8.22
N ASP A 192 -8.49 -19.63 9.34
CA ASP A 192 -8.81 -20.23 10.63
C ASP A 192 -10.34 -20.28 10.86
N GLY A 193 -11.15 -19.85 9.88
CA GLY A 193 -12.61 -19.81 9.94
C GLY A 193 -13.19 -18.60 10.69
N ASN A 194 -12.37 -17.63 11.07
CA ASN A 194 -12.82 -16.43 11.78
C ASN A 194 -13.36 -15.38 10.80
N ARG A 195 -14.49 -14.76 11.14
CA ARG A 195 -15.07 -13.69 10.32
C ARG A 195 -14.12 -12.49 10.23
N CYS A 196 -13.74 -12.12 9.00
CA CYS A 196 -12.87 -10.98 8.72
C CYS A 196 -13.00 -10.51 7.27
N ILE A 197 -12.54 -9.29 7.00
CA ILE A 197 -12.24 -8.77 5.68
C ILE A 197 -10.73 -8.84 5.49
N VAL A 198 -10.26 -9.52 4.45
CA VAL A 198 -8.84 -9.47 4.08
C VAL A 198 -8.55 -8.14 3.41
N VAL A 199 -7.56 -7.43 3.93
CA VAL A 199 -7.19 -6.08 3.47
C VAL A 199 -5.71 -6.00 3.18
N LEU A 200 -5.31 -5.03 2.35
CA LEU A 200 -3.92 -4.75 2.05
C LEU A 200 -3.60 -3.26 2.12
N LYS A 201 -2.32 -2.94 2.26
CA LYS A 201 -1.77 -1.58 2.07
C LYS A 201 -0.37 -1.64 1.48
N LYS A 202 0.10 -0.51 0.94
CA LYS A 202 1.52 -0.28 0.65
C LYS A 202 2.10 0.79 1.56
N GLY A 203 2.78 0.34 2.61
CA GLY A 203 3.50 1.20 3.56
C GLY A 203 4.88 1.61 3.06
N ARG A 204 5.40 2.72 3.60
CA ARG A 204 6.77 3.17 3.30
C ARG A 204 7.81 2.18 3.81
N THR A 205 7.60 1.64 5.00
CA THR A 205 8.56 0.79 5.72
C THR A 205 8.28 -0.68 5.44
N THR A 206 7.04 -1.14 5.59
CA THR A 206 6.72 -2.57 5.37
C THR A 206 6.44 -2.93 3.92
N ARG A 207 6.37 -1.95 3.00
CA ARG A 207 5.96 -2.16 1.60
C ARG A 207 4.54 -2.73 1.53
N LEU A 208 4.25 -3.55 0.52
CA LEU A 208 2.96 -4.22 0.39
C LEU A 208 2.80 -5.24 1.53
N THR A 209 1.70 -5.15 2.27
CA THR A 209 1.36 -6.05 3.37
C THR A 209 -0.11 -6.41 3.32
N VAL A 210 -0.43 -7.65 3.63
CA VAL A 210 -1.80 -8.17 3.75
C VAL A 210 -2.11 -8.40 5.23
N GLY A 211 -3.35 -8.11 5.62
CA GLY A 211 -3.84 -8.24 6.98
C GLY A 211 -5.30 -8.69 7.02
N ARG A 212 -5.76 -8.98 8.23
CA ARG A 212 -7.14 -9.36 8.51
C ARG A 212 -7.78 -8.28 9.35
N ALA A 213 -8.86 -7.72 8.84
CA ALA A 213 -9.70 -6.77 9.55
C ALA A 213 -10.91 -7.52 10.11
N ASN A 214 -11.06 -7.58 11.43
CA ASN A 214 -12.26 -8.16 12.04
C ASN A 214 -13.14 -7.04 12.63
N ASN A 215 -14.26 -7.43 13.26
CA ASN A 215 -15.18 -6.49 13.88
C ASN A 215 -14.74 -6.03 15.28
N VAL A 216 -13.48 -6.26 15.68
CA VAL A 216 -12.98 -5.80 16.97
C VAL A 216 -12.62 -4.32 16.85
N VAL A 217 -13.46 -3.49 17.45
CA VAL A 217 -13.18 -2.06 17.61
C VAL A 217 -12.24 -1.86 18.80
N SER A 218 -11.18 -1.10 18.58
CA SER A 218 -10.29 -0.60 19.63
C SER A 218 -10.79 0.78 20.09
N TYR A 219 -10.77 1.01 21.40
CA TYR A 219 -11.01 2.34 21.95
C TYR A 219 -9.67 2.97 22.30
N ALA A 220 -9.28 4.00 21.56
CA ALA A 220 -8.11 4.80 21.86
C ALA A 220 -8.54 5.98 22.73
N ARG A 221 -7.98 6.07 23.95
CA ARG A 221 -8.12 7.25 24.81
C ARG A 221 -7.01 8.22 24.46
N THR A 222 -7.36 9.38 23.95
CA THR A 222 -6.42 10.45 23.66
C THR A 222 -6.62 11.56 24.69
N TYR A 223 -5.53 11.99 25.32
CA TYR A 223 -5.51 13.24 26.07
C TYR A 223 -5.05 14.32 25.09
N LEU A 224 -5.96 15.18 24.63
CA LEU A 224 -5.51 16.39 23.95
C LEU A 224 -4.72 17.22 24.96
N LYS A 225 -3.51 17.65 24.58
CA LYS A 225 -2.54 18.27 25.51
C LYS A 225 -3.04 19.55 26.19
N ASP A 226 -4.14 20.13 25.71
CA ASP A 226 -4.62 21.44 26.11
C ASP A 226 -5.99 21.41 26.82
N THR A 227 -6.57 20.22 27.05
CA THR A 227 -7.81 20.05 27.85
C THR A 227 -7.71 18.81 28.75
N ASP A 228 -8.23 18.89 29.98
CA ASP A 228 -8.40 17.73 30.89
C ASP A 228 -9.54 16.78 30.42
N GLU A 229 -9.98 16.91 29.17
CA GLU A 229 -11.12 16.17 28.63
C GLU A 229 -10.65 14.86 27.99
N GLU A 230 -11.14 13.74 28.53
CA GLU A 230 -10.93 12.43 27.93
C GLU A 230 -11.61 12.35 26.57
N GLN A 231 -10.82 12.17 25.52
CA GLN A 231 -11.33 11.95 24.18
C GLN A 231 -11.20 10.48 23.81
N ILE A 232 -12.34 9.83 23.55
CA ILE A 232 -12.40 8.42 23.12
C ILE A 232 -12.56 8.41 21.61
N SER A 233 -11.60 7.81 20.90
CA SER A 233 -11.74 7.49 19.48
C SER A 233 -12.00 6.00 19.31
N MET A 234 -12.95 5.66 18.45
CA MET A 234 -13.08 4.30 17.92
C MET A 234 -12.09 4.10 16.77
N GLU A 235 -11.29 3.06 16.85
CA GLU A 235 -10.34 2.67 15.81
C GLU A 235 -10.53 1.20 15.42
N LEU A 236 -10.30 0.85 14.15
CA LEU A 236 -10.44 -0.52 13.68
C LEU A 236 -9.12 -1.29 13.83
N ALA A 237 -9.21 -2.54 14.30
CA ALA A 237 -8.04 -3.37 14.52
C ALA A 237 -7.66 -4.19 13.27
N ILE A 238 -6.40 -4.07 12.81
CA ILE A 238 -5.84 -4.95 11.78
C ILE A 238 -4.81 -5.91 12.37
N PHE A 239 -4.99 -7.19 12.07
CA PHE A 239 -4.09 -8.26 12.43
C PHE A 239 -3.19 -8.65 11.27
N PRO A 240 -1.97 -9.16 11.53
CA PRO A 240 -1.19 -9.87 10.53
C PRO A 240 -2.02 -10.94 9.83
N TYR A 241 -1.76 -11.16 8.53
CA TYR A 241 -2.43 -12.19 7.75
C TYR A 241 -2.30 -13.57 8.41
N ASP A 242 -1.08 -13.97 8.77
CA ASP A 242 -0.81 -15.15 9.57
C ASP A 242 0.40 -14.93 10.50
N LYS A 243 0.76 -15.96 11.27
CA LYS A 243 1.90 -15.94 12.20
C LYS A 243 3.28 -15.81 11.51
N ASN A 244 3.36 -16.04 10.20
CA ASN A 244 4.60 -16.04 9.43
C ASN A 244 4.76 -14.75 8.59
N SER A 245 3.70 -13.98 8.41
CA SER A 245 3.65 -12.78 7.56
C SER A 245 4.34 -11.56 8.17
N GLY A 246 4.75 -11.63 9.44
CA GLY A 246 5.32 -10.49 10.16
C GLY A 246 4.27 -9.41 10.49
N PRO A 247 4.69 -8.22 10.95
CA PRO A 247 3.76 -7.17 11.32
C PRO A 247 3.09 -6.54 10.09
N PHE A 248 1.79 -6.23 10.20
CA PHE A 248 1.06 -5.53 9.13
C PHE A 248 1.60 -4.12 8.88
N SER A 249 2.01 -3.39 9.91
CA SER A 249 2.64 -2.07 9.79
C SER A 249 3.87 -1.91 10.66
N ALA A 250 4.69 -0.92 10.31
CA ALA A 250 5.82 -0.47 11.09
C ALA A 250 5.95 1.06 11.10
N LYS A 251 6.83 1.57 11.96
CA LYS A 251 7.10 3.02 12.06
C LYS A 251 7.37 3.62 10.68
N GLY A 252 6.56 4.61 10.32
CA GLY A 252 6.65 5.32 9.03
C GLY A 252 5.62 4.89 7.98
N ASP A 253 4.74 3.92 8.29
CA ASP A 253 3.62 3.56 7.41
C ASP A 253 2.37 4.41 7.62
N SER A 254 2.28 5.21 8.70
CA SER A 254 1.14 6.08 8.98
C SER A 254 0.76 6.92 7.75
N GLY A 255 -0.54 7.07 7.52
CA GLY A 255 -1.12 7.71 6.34
C GLY A 255 -1.31 6.77 5.13
N SER A 256 -0.91 5.50 5.23
CA SER A 256 -1.21 4.52 4.18
C SER A 256 -2.70 4.19 4.16
N VAL A 257 -3.29 4.20 2.97
CA VAL A 257 -4.65 3.69 2.74
C VAL A 257 -4.67 2.16 2.84
N ILE A 258 -5.74 1.63 3.41
CA ILE A 258 -6.02 0.21 3.54
C ILE A 258 -7.29 -0.09 2.77
N VAL A 259 -7.22 -1.13 1.95
CA VAL A 259 -8.28 -1.50 1.00
C VAL A 259 -8.54 -2.99 1.03
N ASN A 260 -9.73 -3.41 0.64
CA ASN A 260 -10.03 -4.82 0.37
C ASN A 260 -9.56 -5.24 -1.04
N GLY A 261 -9.84 -6.48 -1.44
CA GLY A 261 -9.49 -7.01 -2.76
C GLY A 261 -10.16 -6.30 -3.95
N ALA A 262 -11.30 -5.63 -3.73
CA ALA A 262 -11.98 -4.86 -4.77
C ALA A 262 -11.40 -3.44 -4.93
N GLY A 263 -10.47 -3.02 -4.06
CA GLY A 263 -9.94 -1.66 -4.02
C GLY A 263 -10.82 -0.68 -3.23
N GLU A 264 -11.79 -1.16 -2.48
CA GLU A 264 -12.65 -0.32 -1.64
C GLU A 264 -11.90 0.07 -0.37
N LEU A 265 -11.97 1.35 0.02
CA LEU A 265 -11.29 1.87 1.19
C LEU A 265 -11.92 1.31 2.46
N TYR A 266 -11.11 0.65 3.29
CA TYR A 266 -11.47 0.20 4.62
C TYR A 266 -11.07 1.23 5.67
N GLY A 267 -9.91 1.86 5.49
CA GLY A 267 -9.43 2.86 6.44
C GLY A 267 -8.07 3.47 6.10
N LEU A 268 -7.64 4.39 6.95
CA LEU A 268 -6.33 5.03 6.96
C LEU A 268 -5.57 4.57 8.20
N LEU A 269 -4.32 4.16 7.99
CA LEU A 269 -3.45 3.75 9.08
C LEU A 269 -2.96 4.95 9.87
N THR A 270 -3.34 5.04 11.15
CA THR A 270 -2.87 6.10 12.06
C THR A 270 -1.67 5.61 12.86
N GLY A 271 -1.74 4.39 13.38
CA GLY A 271 -0.72 3.83 14.25
C GLY A 271 -0.70 2.30 14.28
N GLY A 272 0.29 1.78 15.00
CA GLY A 272 0.42 0.35 15.24
C GLY A 272 0.92 0.11 16.64
N SER A 273 0.36 -0.91 17.30
CA SER A 273 0.85 -1.42 18.59
C SER A 273 1.15 -2.92 18.45
N GLY A 274 2.04 -3.43 19.29
CA GLY A 274 2.45 -4.83 19.28
C GLY A 274 3.96 -5.05 19.22
N ILE A 275 4.35 -6.28 19.53
CA ILE A 275 5.76 -6.67 19.68
C ILE A 275 6.42 -6.70 18.30
N THR A 276 7.29 -5.74 18.02
CA THR A 276 8.32 -5.89 16.97
C THR A 276 9.39 -6.85 17.46
N GLU A 277 9.95 -7.72 16.61
CA GLU A 277 11.00 -8.71 16.93
C GLU A 277 12.33 -8.10 17.43
N ARG A 278 12.31 -7.41 18.57
CA ARG A 278 13.48 -7.05 19.36
C ARG A 278 13.12 -7.33 20.80
N ASN A 279 13.38 -8.55 21.24
CA ASN A 279 13.69 -8.94 22.63
C ASN A 279 13.64 -10.47 22.76
N ARG A 280 14.49 -11.18 22.00
CA ARG A 280 14.74 -12.62 22.23
C ARG A 280 15.90 -12.90 23.19
N HIS A 281 16.35 -11.93 23.98
CA HIS A 281 17.26 -12.23 25.09
C HIS A 281 16.90 -11.43 26.34
N HIS A 282 16.64 -12.19 27.40
CA HIS A 282 16.48 -11.81 28.82
C HIS A 282 15.19 -11.08 29.22
N VAL A 283 14.17 -11.85 29.61
CA VAL A 283 13.49 -11.69 30.92
C VAL A 283 13.01 -13.07 31.38
N ARG A 284 13.51 -13.54 32.54
CA ARG A 284 12.88 -14.60 33.33
C ARG A 284 11.75 -13.98 34.17
N ASP A 285 10.73 -14.79 34.39
CA ASP A 285 9.76 -14.75 35.49
C ASP A 285 8.57 -13.76 35.46
N ARG A 286 7.42 -14.42 35.23
CA ARG A 286 6.17 -14.42 36.02
C ARG A 286 4.92 -13.86 35.33
N ASP A 287 4.04 -14.82 35.00
CA ASP A 287 2.59 -14.78 34.86
C ASP A 287 1.95 -13.44 34.50
N ARG A 288 1.57 -13.32 33.22
CA ARG A 288 0.34 -12.64 32.77
C ARG A 288 -0.04 -13.08 31.35
N LEU A 289 -1.35 -13.22 31.17
CA LEU A 289 -2.04 -13.80 30.02
C LEU A 289 -1.58 -13.24 28.66
N ARG A 290 -1.48 -14.17 27.70
CA ARG A 290 -1.15 -13.93 26.30
C ARG A 290 -2.33 -13.24 25.59
N HIS A 291 -2.13 -12.02 25.09
CA HIS A 291 -2.98 -11.43 24.07
C HIS A 291 -2.12 -10.91 22.90
N GLY A 292 -2.55 -11.24 21.68
CA GLY A 292 -1.90 -10.86 20.43
C GLY A 292 -1.97 -9.36 20.17
N GLY A 293 -1.02 -8.85 19.40
CA GLY A 293 -0.88 -7.41 19.10
C GLY A 293 -1.99 -6.87 18.19
N HIS A 294 -2.32 -5.59 18.36
CA HIS A 294 -3.41 -4.87 17.67
C HIS A 294 -2.90 -3.56 17.05
N GLN A 295 -3.35 -3.21 15.84
CA GLN A 295 -2.99 -1.96 15.12
C GLN A 295 -4.24 -1.20 14.71
N THR A 296 -4.19 0.14 14.65
CA THR A 296 -5.39 0.97 14.69
C THR A 296 -5.58 1.89 13.49
N LEU A 297 -6.85 2.07 13.05
CA LEU A 297 -7.25 2.76 11.82
C LEU A 297 -8.41 3.76 11.98
N GLN A 298 -8.51 4.71 11.04
CA GLN A 298 -9.67 5.61 10.82
C GLN A 298 -10.41 5.29 9.51
N VAL A 299 -11.73 5.46 9.44
CA VAL A 299 -12.53 5.20 8.22
C VAL A 299 -12.77 6.51 7.44
N PRO A 300 -12.46 6.59 6.13
CA PRO A 300 -12.82 7.73 5.30
C PRO A 300 -14.34 7.75 5.03
N ARG A 301 -14.97 8.94 5.14
CA ARG A 301 -16.37 9.18 4.76
C ARG A 301 -16.54 9.37 3.27
#